data_AF-A0A9P3A1X0-F1
#
_entry.id   AF-A0A9P3A1X0-F1
#
_cell.length_a   1.000
_cell.length_b   1.000
_cell.length_c   1.000
_cell.angle_alpha   90.00
_cell.angle_beta   90.00
_cell.angle_gamma   90.00
#
_symmetry.space_group_name_H-M   'P 1'
#
loop_
_entity.id
_entity.type
_entity.pdbx_description
1 polymer ?
#
loop_
_entity_poly.entity_id
_entity_poly.type
_entity_poly.pdbx_seq_one_letter_code
_entity_poly.pdbx_strand_id
1 'polypeptide(L)' 'MPGPLYRDPWAAREAWRKSPIFSNRAMFRNMFPGFGIAVVAFTAYVIYDDYIAPKPAHGHGEAHH' A
#
# COMPACT_ATOMS: atom_id res chain seq x y z
N MET A 1 3.39 -28.69 -2.62
CA MET A 1 1.91 -28.64 -2.56
C MET A 1 1.38 -29.81 -3.39
N PRO A 2 0.61 -30.75 -2.82
CA PRO A 2 -0.05 -31.77 -3.62
C PRO A 2 -0.93 -31.08 -4.68
N GLY A 3 -0.91 -31.60 -5.91
CA GLY A 3 -1.74 -31.09 -7.01
C GLY A 3 -3.23 -31.23 -6.70
N PRO A 4 -4.11 -30.59 -7.49
CA PRO A 4 -5.55 -30.65 -7.25
C PRO A 4 -6.03 -32.11 -7.20
N LEU A 5 -6.83 -32.43 -6.17
CA LEU A 5 -7.39 -33.77 -5.90
C LEU A 5 -8.23 -34.33 -7.07
N TYR A 6 -8.73 -33.46 -7.93
CA TYR A 6 -9.42 -33.79 -9.17
C TYR A 6 -8.95 -32.86 -10.28
N ARG A 7 -8.61 -33.44 -11.44
CA ARG A 7 -8.21 -32.67 -12.62
C ARG A 7 -9.45 -32.38 -13.45
N ASP A 8 -9.87 -31.13 -13.45
CA ASP A 8 -11.00 -30.69 -14.26
C ASP A 8 -10.73 -31.00 -15.76
N PRO A 9 -11.57 -31.84 -16.41
CA PRO A 9 -11.37 -32.22 -17.82
C PRO A 9 -11.56 -31.04 -18.78
N TRP A 10 -12.20 -29.95 -18.36
CA TRP A 10 -12.42 -28.76 -19.19
C TRP A 10 -11.43 -27.63 -18.92
N ALA A 11 -10.45 -27.81 -18.04
CA ALA A 11 -9.50 -26.77 -17.65
C ALA A 11 -8.76 -26.16 -18.85
N ALA A 12 -8.42 -26.98 -19.86
CA ALA A 12 -7.80 -26.50 -21.10
C ALA A 12 -8.77 -25.66 -21.95
N ARG A 13 -10.06 -26.00 -21.94
CA ARG A 13 -11.11 -25.24 -22.63
C ARG A 13 -11.47 -23.95 -21.91
N GLU A 14 -11.34 -23.88 -20.60
CA GLU A 14 -11.59 -22.64 -19.84
C GLU A 14 -10.36 -21.75 -19.70
N ALA A 15 -9.17 -22.23 -20.10
CA ALA A 15 -7.92 -21.50 -19.98
C ALA A 15 -7.95 -20.14 -20.68
N TRP A 16 -8.67 -20.00 -21.81
CA TRP A 16 -8.80 -18.71 -22.52
C TRP A 16 -9.51 -17.64 -21.69
N ARG A 17 -10.36 -18.02 -20.71
CA ARG A 17 -11.05 -17.08 -19.81
C ARG A 17 -10.13 -16.56 -18.71
N LYS A 18 -9.09 -17.33 -18.37
CA LYS A 18 -8.12 -16.98 -17.32
C LYS A 18 -7.07 -16.06 -17.92
N SER A 19 -7.42 -14.80 -18.12
CA SER A 19 -6.47 -13.79 -18.54
C SER A 19 -5.59 -13.33 -17.37
N PRO A 20 -4.25 -13.28 -17.52
CA PRO A 20 -3.36 -12.73 -16.50
C PRO A 20 -3.64 -11.24 -16.23
N ILE A 21 -4.22 -10.52 -17.19
CA ILE A 21 -4.60 -9.11 -17.08
C ILE A 21 -5.73 -8.92 -16.04
N PHE A 22 -6.66 -9.88 -15.97
CA PHE A 22 -7.78 -9.85 -15.02
C PHE A 22 -7.51 -10.67 -13.74
N SER A 23 -6.24 -10.95 -13.44
CA SER A 23 -5.90 -11.61 -12.18
C SER A 23 -6.15 -10.68 -11.00
N ASN A 24 -6.62 -11.23 -9.87
CA ASN A 24 -6.84 -10.47 -8.62
C ASN A 24 -5.60 -9.64 -8.26
N ARG A 25 -4.40 -10.21 -8.43
CA ARG A 25 -3.13 -9.53 -8.18
C ARG A 25 -2.94 -8.27 -9.04
N ALA A 26 -3.30 -8.33 -10.33
CA ALA A 26 -3.22 -7.18 -11.22
C ALA A 26 -4.22 -6.09 -10.83
N MET A 27 -5.43 -6.49 -10.43
CA MET A 27 -6.47 -5.56 -9.93
C MET A 27 -6.02 -4.86 -8.63
N PHE A 28 -5.52 -5.61 -7.64
CA PHE A 28 -5.09 -5.04 -6.35
C PHE A 28 -3.88 -4.10 -6.48
N ARG A 29 -2.93 -4.40 -7.38
CA ARG A 29 -1.76 -3.53 -7.61
C ARG A 29 -2.15 -2.13 -8.06
N ASN A 30 -3.26 -2.00 -8.79
CA ASN A 30 -3.72 -0.75 -9.35
C ASN A 30 -4.79 -0.05 -8.49
N MET A 31 -5.13 -0.62 -7.32
CA MET A 31 -6.19 -0.09 -6.45
C MET A 31 -5.82 1.25 -5.81
N PHE A 32 -4.53 1.52 -5.59
CA PHE A 32 -4.04 2.76 -5.01
C PHE A 32 -2.97 3.43 -5.90
N PRO A 33 -3.38 4.05 -7.02
CA PRO A 33 -2.45 4.78 -7.86
C PRO A 33 -1.83 5.92 -7.04
N GLY A 34 -0.49 5.98 -7.02
CA GLY A 34 0.23 7.05 -6.32
C GLY A 34 0.43 6.84 -4.81
N PHE A 35 -0.02 5.74 -4.21
CA PHE A 35 0.20 5.47 -2.78
C PHE A 35 1.69 5.47 -2.40
N GLY A 36 2.54 4.90 -3.24
CA GLY A 36 3.99 4.92 -3.00
C GLY A 36 4.57 6.34 -2.94
N ILE A 37 4.10 7.25 -3.80
CA ILE A 37 4.53 8.66 -3.81
C ILE A 37 4.03 9.36 -2.55
N ALA A 38 2.77 9.12 -2.17
CA ALA A 38 2.20 9.70 -0.96
C ALA A 38 2.96 9.28 0.31
N VAL A 39 3.32 8.00 0.43
CA VAL A 39 4.11 7.49 1.56
C VAL A 39 5.48 8.16 1.61
N VAL A 40 6.17 8.29 0.48
CA VAL A 40 7.49 8.95 0.43
C VAL A 40 7.37 10.42 0.81
N ALA A 41 6.41 11.16 0.24
CA ALA A 41 6.19 12.57 0.54
C ALA A 41 5.85 12.80 2.02
N PHE A 42 4.95 11.98 2.57
CA PHE A 42 4.58 12.03 3.98
C PHE A 42 5.78 11.76 4.90
N THR A 43 6.58 10.75 4.58
CA THR A 43 7.77 10.42 5.38
C THR A 43 8.80 11.54 5.34
N ALA A 44 9.04 12.13 4.17
CA ALA A 44 9.91 13.30 4.03
C ALA A 44 9.40 14.50 4.85
N TYR A 45 8.08 14.72 4.85
CA TYR A 45 7.44 15.77 5.66
C TYR A 45 7.64 15.53 7.17
N VAL A 46 7.39 14.31 7.66
CA VAL A 46 7.58 13.96 9.09
C VAL A 46 9.04 14.17 9.50
N ILE A 47 10.01 13.73 8.68
CA ILE A 47 11.44 13.95 8.97
C ILE A 47 11.76 15.45 9.03
N TYR A 48 11.22 16.23 8.09
CA TYR A 48 11.41 17.67 8.09
C TYR A 48 10.82 18.31 9.35
N ASP A 49 9.58 18.01 9.70
CA ASP A 49 8.86 18.63 10.83
C ASP A 49 9.46 18.24 12.20
N ASP A 50 9.85 16.97 12.37
CA ASP A 50 10.34 16.48 13.67
C ASP A 50 11.82 16.76 13.91
N TYR A 51 12.66 16.74 12.87
CA TYR A 51 14.13 16.77 13.02
C TYR A 51 14.79 18.03 12.45
N ILE A 52 14.17 18.72 11.50
CA ILE A 52 14.82 19.83 10.77
C ILE A 52 14.13 21.16 11.05
N ALA A 53 12.80 21.17 11.16
CA ALA A 53 12.03 22.39 11.35
C ALA A 53 12.34 22.99 12.74
N PRO A 54 12.71 24.27 12.80
CA PRO A 54 12.87 24.95 14.07
C PRO A 54 11.52 24.99 14.79
N LYS A 55 11.41 24.30 15.93
CA LYS A 55 10.21 24.40 16.77
C LYS A 55 10.02 25.86 17.20
N PRO A 56 8.83 26.45 17.00
CA PRO A 56 8.59 27.81 17.46
C PRO A 56 8.67 27.84 18.98
N ALA A 57 9.51 28.73 19.53
CA ALA A 57 9.62 28.95 20.95
C ALA A 57 8.36 29.67 21.46
N HIS A 58 7.33 28.92 21.83
CA HIS A 58 6.15 29.45 22.49
C HIS A 58 5.90 28.77 23.84
N GLY A 59 6.35 29.46 24.90
CA GLY A 59 5.61 29.64 26.15
C GLY A 59 5.71 28.55 27.22
N HIS A 60 6.44 28.87 28.30
CA HIS A 60 6.16 28.32 29.63
C HIS A 60 4.68 28.55 30.00
N GLY A 61 3.89 27.50 30.03
CA GLY A 61 2.57 27.44 30.67
C GLY A 61 2.71 26.70 31.99
N GLU A 62 3.26 27.40 32.98
CA GLU A 62 3.28 27.02 34.38
C GLU A 62 1.84 26.91 34.90
N ALA A 63 1.36 25.69 35.16
CA ALA A 63 0.13 25.45 35.89
C ALA A 63 0.48 25.13 37.35
N HIS A 64 0.69 26.18 38.15
CA HIS A 64 0.50 26.11 39.60
C HIS A 64 -0.97 26.36 39.93
N HIS A 65 -1.46 25.63 40.93
CA HIS A 65 -2.79 25.59 41.56
C HIS A 65 -3.69 24.42 41.17
#